data_AF-A0A016URK9-F1
#
_entry.id   AF-A0A016URK9-F1
#
_cell.length_a   1.000
_cell.length_b   1.000
_cell.length_c   1.000
_cell.angle_alpha   90.00
_cell.angle_beta   90.00
_cell.angle_gamma   90.00
#
_symmetry.space_group_name_H-M   'P 1'
#
loop_
_entity.id
_entity.type
_entity.pdbx_description
1 polymer ?
#
loop_
_entity_poly.entity_id
_entity_poly.type
_entity_poly.pdbx_seq_one_letter_code
_entity_poly.pdbx_strand_id
1 'polypeptide(L)'
;MAPEVLAKGVAYDSSADWFSLGCMLYKLLKGHSPFRQHKSKDKNEIDKMTLTQDIELPNEGLSPECRDLLEGLLKRDVPDRLGCRGRGYVFGRQTAYRCYA
;
A
#
# COMPACT_ATOMS: atom_id res chain seq x y z
N MET A 1 3.76 0.27 6.42
CA MET A 1 2.34 -0.10 6.67
C MET A 1 1.51 0.46 5.54
N ALA A 2 0.24 0.10 5.35
CA ALA A 2 -0.59 0.79 4.36
C ALA A 2 -0.89 2.24 4.82
N PRO A 3 -1.03 3.21 3.92
CA PRO A 3 -1.25 4.61 4.27
C PRO A 3 -2.55 4.82 5.06
N GLU A 4 -3.61 4.05 4.79
CA GLU A 4 -4.86 4.10 5.55
C GLU A 4 -4.72 3.60 6.99
N VAL A 5 -3.77 2.70 7.27
CA VAL A 5 -3.49 2.20 8.63
C VAL A 5 -2.69 3.23 9.43
N LEU A 6 -1.88 4.03 8.74
CA LEU A 6 -1.12 5.13 9.35
C LEU A 6 -2.00 6.35 9.65
N ALA A 7 -3.06 6.55 8.86
CA ALA A 7 -4.01 7.63 9.07
C ALA A 7 -4.91 7.34 10.28
N LYS A 8 -4.69 8.06 11.38
CA LYS A 8 -5.51 7.94 12.60
C LYS A 8 -7.00 8.19 12.28
N GLY A 9 -7.85 7.23 12.59
CA GLY A 9 -9.31 7.34 12.47
C GLY A 9 -9.89 6.92 11.12
N VAL A 10 -9.07 6.38 10.20
CA VAL A 10 -9.57 5.80 8.94
C VAL A 10 -9.88 4.31 9.16
N ALA A 11 -11.10 3.91 8.80
CA ALA A 11 -11.45 2.49 8.77
C ALA A 11 -10.63 1.80 7.68
N TYR A 12 -9.90 0.75 8.05
CA TYR A 12 -9.14 -0.07 7.12
C TYR A 12 -9.89 -1.38 6.84
N ASP A 13 -9.72 -1.88 5.63
CA ASP A 13 -10.25 -3.16 5.15
C ASP A 13 -9.04 -4.07 4.81
N SER A 14 -9.32 -5.28 4.33
CA SER A 14 -8.44 -6.16 3.55
C SER A 14 -7.65 -5.45 2.43
N SER A 15 -8.01 -4.22 2.05
CA SER A 15 -7.18 -3.33 1.22
C SER A 15 -5.75 -3.18 1.74
N ALA A 16 -5.57 -3.14 3.07
CA ALA A 16 -4.27 -2.97 3.70
C ALA A 16 -3.35 -4.19 3.50
N ASP A 17 -3.93 -5.39 3.36
CA ASP A 17 -3.19 -6.62 3.10
C ASP A 17 -2.60 -6.63 1.69
N TRP A 18 -3.34 -6.14 0.70
CA TRP A 18 -2.86 -6.01 -0.68
C TRP A 18 -1.65 -5.09 -0.79
N PHE A 19 -1.65 -3.99 -0.05
CA PHE A 19 -0.51 -3.07 0.00
C PHE A 19 0.70 -3.70 0.71
N SER A 20 0.45 -4.42 1.80
CA SER A 20 1.48 -5.14 2.55
C SER A 20 2.11 -6.25 1.70
N LEU A 21 1.32 -6.93 0.88
CA LEU A 21 1.78 -7.91 -0.10
C LEU A 21 2.69 -7.26 -1.15
N GLY A 22 2.29 -6.13 -1.73
CA GLY A 22 3.12 -5.37 -2.67
C GLY A 22 4.47 -4.97 -2.06
N CYS A 23 4.47 -4.51 -0.81
CA CYS A 23 5.71 -4.15 -0.11
C CYS A 23 6.61 -5.36 0.13
N MET A 24 6.03 -6.52 0.45
CA MET A 24 6.76 -7.76 0.67
C MET A 24 7.36 -8.29 -0.63
N LEU A 25 6.59 -8.29 -1.72
CA LEU A 25 7.07 -8.69 -3.05
C LEU A 25 8.22 -7.80 -3.51
N TYR A 26 8.10 -6.47 -3.38
CA TYR A 26 9.19 -5.55 -3.69
C TYR A 26 10.46 -5.88 -2.87
N LYS A 27 10.29 -6.16 -1.57
CA LYS A 27 11.40 -6.51 -0.68
C LYS A 27 12.07 -7.83 -1.07
N LEU A 28 11.32 -8.83 -1.54
CA LEU A 28 11.87 -10.09 -2.03
C LEU A 28 12.64 -9.91 -3.34
N LEU A 29 12.18 -9.01 -4.22
CA LEU A 29 12.80 -8.76 -5.52
C LEU A 29 14.05 -7.88 -5.44
N LYS A 30 14.03 -6.84 -4.60
CA LYS A 30 15.11 -5.84 -4.51
C LYS A 30 15.95 -5.94 -3.24
N GLY A 31 15.52 -6.72 -2.25
CA GLY A 31 16.21 -6.86 -0.96
C GLY A 31 16.02 -5.69 0.01
N HIS A 32 15.28 -4.65 -0.38
CA HIS A 32 14.97 -3.50 0.47
C HIS A 32 13.51 -3.05 0.34
N SER A 33 13.00 -2.27 1.30
CA SER A 33 11.65 -1.71 1.23
C SER A 33 11.57 -0.62 0.15
N PRO A 34 10.44 -0.49 -0.57
CA PRO A 34 10.27 0.55 -1.59
C PRO A 34 10.29 1.96 -1.00
N PHE A 35 9.86 2.12 0.26
CA PHE A 35 9.85 3.40 0.98
C PHE A 35 11.13 3.66 1.78
N ARG A 36 12.24 2.98 1.47
CA ARG A 36 13.50 3.10 2.21
C ARG A 36 14.58 3.61 1.27
N GLN A 37 14.61 4.93 1.05
CA GLN A 37 15.56 5.55 0.12
C GLN A 37 17.02 5.51 0.60
N HIS A 38 17.30 5.58 1.91
CA HIS A 38 18.68 5.77 2.39
C HIS A 38 19.06 4.97 3.65
N LYS A 39 18.72 3.68 3.73
CA LYS A 39 19.03 2.81 4.89
C LYS A 39 18.60 3.38 6.25
N SER A 40 17.83 4.47 6.29
CA SER A 40 17.37 5.06 7.53
C SER A 40 16.55 4.02 8.27
N LYS A 41 16.76 3.97 9.59
CA LYS A 41 16.02 3.10 10.51
C LYS A 41 14.89 3.89 11.18
N ASP A 42 14.72 5.16 10.81
CA ASP A 42 13.72 6.03 11.39
C ASP A 42 12.33 5.66 10.90
N LYS A 43 11.58 5.04 11.80
CA LYS A 43 10.21 4.59 11.54
C LYS A 43 9.31 5.74 11.09
N ASN A 44 9.47 6.92 11.70
CA ASN A 44 8.68 8.11 11.37
C ASN A 44 8.93 8.62 9.95
N GLU A 45 10.14 8.47 9.42
CA GLU A 45 10.48 8.89 8.07
C GLU A 45 9.87 7.92 7.05
N ILE A 46 9.96 6.61 7.31
CA ILE A 46 9.35 5.56 6.48
C ILE A 46 7.82 5.71 6.44
N ASP A 47 7.20 6.00 7.60
CA ASP A 47 5.76 6.22 7.69
C ASP A 47 5.35 7.48 6.92
N LYS A 48 6.14 8.56 6.97
CA LYS A 48 5.90 9.76 6.16
C LYS A 48 6.04 9.47 4.67
N MET A 49 7.11 8.80 4.23
CA MET A 49 7.33 8.43 2.83
C MET A 49 6.17 7.58 2.30
N THR A 50 5.67 6.64 3.10
CA THR A 50 4.50 5.82 2.76
C THR A 50 3.23 6.66 2.53
N LEU A 51 3.07 7.75 3.28
CA LEU A 51 1.91 8.65 3.17
C LEU A 51 2.04 9.64 2.00
N THR A 52 3.25 10.13 1.75
CA THR A 52 3.49 11.30 0.87
C THR A 52 4.08 10.95 -0.49
N GLN A 53 4.79 9.83 -0.62
CA GLN A 53 5.58 9.54 -1.80
C GLN A 53 5.00 8.35 -2.58
N ASP A 54 4.77 8.56 -3.87
CA ASP A 54 4.45 7.46 -4.77
C ASP A 54 5.72 6.64 -5.06
N ILE A 55 5.53 5.32 -5.24
CA ILE A 55 6.66 4.41 -5.42
C ILE A 55 7.19 4.54 -6.84
N GLU A 56 8.45 4.92 -6.95
CA GLU A 56 9.21 4.85 -8.20
C GLU A 56 9.86 3.48 -8.32
N LEU A 57 9.35 2.65 -9.22
CA LEU A 57 9.94 1.34 -9.52
C LEU A 57 11.04 1.50 -10.58
N PRO A 58 12.29 1.06 -10.31
CA PRO A 58 13.34 1.12 -11.31
C PRO A 58 13.05 0.16 -12.47
N ASN A 59 13.26 0.62 -13.70
CA ASN A 59 13.05 -0.18 -14.92
C ASN A 59 14.06 -1.33 -15.07
N GLU A 60 15.18 -1.27 -14.34
CA GLU A 60 16.23 -2.29 -14.41
C GLU A 60 15.96 -3.43 -13.43
N GLY A 61 15.93 -4.66 -13.93
CA GLY A 61 15.82 -5.88 -13.12
C GLY A 61 14.41 -6.22 -12.62
N LEU A 62 13.36 -5.69 -13.25
CA LEU A 62 11.97 -6.12 -13.06
C LEU A 62 11.35 -6.41 -14.43
N SER A 63 10.58 -7.50 -14.53
CA SER A 63 9.77 -7.74 -15.74
C SER A 63 8.64 -6.69 -15.82
N PRO A 64 8.16 -6.34 -17.02
CA PRO A 64 7.07 -5.38 -17.16
C PRO A 64 5.79 -5.83 -16.42
N GLU A 65 5.51 -7.14 -16.39
CA GLU A 65 4.37 -7.71 -15.67
C GLU A 65 4.52 -7.57 -14.15
N CYS A 66 5.73 -7.81 -13.62
CA CYS A 66 6.00 -7.59 -12.21
C CYS A 66 5.87 -6.12 -11.82
N ARG A 67 6.29 -5.21 -12.71
CA ARG A 67 6.17 -3.77 -12.48
C ARG A 67 4.71 -3.35 -12.42
N ASP A 68 3.90 -3.76 -13.39
CA ASP A 68 2.47 -3.44 -13.43
C ASP A 68 1.73 -4.01 -12.20
N LEU A 69 2.10 -5.21 -11.77
CA LEU A 69 1.57 -5.80 -10.53
C LEU A 69 1.91 -4.97 -9.29
N LEU A 70 3.18 -4.57 -9.15
CA LEU A 70 3.65 -3.76 -8.02
C LEU A 70 3.02 -2.36 -8.02
N GLU A 71 2.95 -1.70 -9.18
CA GLU A 71 2.28 -0.39 -9.32
C GLU A 71 0.81 -0.46 -8.94
N GLY A 72 0.11 -1.55 -9.31
CA GLY A 72 -1.27 -1.77 -8.93
C GLY A 72 -1.46 -2.01 -7.43
N LEU A 73 -0.64 -2.88 -6.84
CA LEU A 73 -0.75 -3.23 -5.40
C LEU A 73 -0.32 -2.08 -4.48
N LEU A 74 0.60 -1.24 -4.92
CA LEU A 74 1.20 -0.18 -4.12
C LEU A 74 0.58 1.21 -4.37
N LYS A 75 -0.59 1.29 -5.01
CA LYS A 75 -1.38 2.52 -5.05
C LYS A 75 -1.76 2.97 -3.64
N ARG A 76 -1.54 4.26 -3.35
CA ARG A 76 -1.95 4.86 -2.07
C ARG A 76 -3.47 4.82 -1.93
N ASP A 77 -4.18 5.25 -2.96
CA ASP A 77 -5.64 5.29 -2.95
C ASP A 77 -6.21 3.86 -3.04
N VAL A 78 -6.94 3.47 -2.00
CA VAL A 78 -7.65 2.19 -1.92
C VAL A 78 -8.52 1.90 -3.17
N PRO A 79 -9.34 2.82 -3.71
CA PRO A 79 -10.17 2.51 -4.88
C PRO A 79 -9.36 2.22 -6.16
N ASP A 80 -8.12 2.73 -6.25
CA ASP A 80 -7.23 2.48 -7.38
C ASP A 80 -6.30 1.29 -7.16
N ARG A 81 -6.25 0.77 -5.94
CA ARG A 81 -5.41 -0.37 -5.57
C ARG A 81 -5.95 -1.67 -6.17
N LEU A 82 -5.02 -2.44 -6.73
CA LEU A 82 -5.29 -3.76 -7.27
C LEU A 82 -5.81 -4.67 -6.15
N GLY A 83 -6.94 -5.36 -6.41
CA GLY A 83 -7.69 -6.11 -5.41
C GLY A 83 -8.91 -5.36 -4.86
N CYS A 84 -8.98 -4.03 -4.95
CA CYS A 84 -10.09 -3.24 -4.39
C CYS A 84 -11.13 -2.78 -5.44
N ARG A 85 -10.80 -2.88 -6.75
CA ARG A 85 -11.67 -2.49 -7.89
C ARG A 85 -12.85 -3.45 -8.19
N GLY A 86 -13.40 -4.14 -7.19
CA GLY A 86 -14.64 -4.93 -7.34
C GLY A 86 -14.47 -6.43 -7.67
N ARG A 87 -13.27 -6.99 -7.53
CA ARG A 87 -13.04 -8.46 -7.58
C ARG A 87 -12.33 -9.05 -6.34
N GLY A 88 -11.75 -8.22 -5.46
CA GLY A 88 -11.51 -8.60 -4.08
C GLY A 88 -12.77 -8.30 -3.26
N TYR A 89 -12.96 -9.01 -2.16
CA TYR A 89 -14.14 -8.90 -1.29
C TYR A 89 -14.41 -7.43 -0.93
N VAL A 90 -15.38 -6.81 -1.61
CA VAL A 90 -15.97 -5.55 -1.20
C VAL A 90 -16.91 -5.90 -0.05
N PHE A 91 -16.42 -5.82 1.19
CA PHE A 91 -17.31 -5.94 2.34
C PHE A 91 -18.11 -4.64 2.46
N GLY A 92 -19.24 -4.62 1.76
CA GLY A 92 -20.40 -3.83 2.15
C GLY A 92 -20.31 -2.33 1.89
N ARG A 93 -20.96 -1.90 0.80
CA ARG A 93 -21.91 -0.79 0.92
C ARG A 93 -22.94 -1.14 2.01
N GLN A 94 -22.74 -0.77 3.27
CA GLN A 94 -23.83 -0.30 4.13
C GLN A 94 -23.31 0.26 5.47
N THR A 95 -23.94 1.37 5.86
CA THR A 95 -24.06 1.93 7.22
C THR A 95 -22.80 2.50 7.88
N ALA A 96 -22.76 3.84 7.82
CA ALA A 96 -22.32 4.69 8.92
C ALA A 96 -22.72 4.09 10.28
N TYR A 97 -21.78 3.44 10.97
CA TYR A 97 -21.87 3.30 12.42
C TYR A 97 -21.51 4.65 13.02
N ARG A 98 -22.56 5.46 13.09
CA ARG A 98 -22.86 6.46 14.10
C ARG A 98 -22.18 6.12 15.43
N CYS A 99 -20.97 6.64 15.67
CA CYS A 99 -20.44 6.77 17.02
C CYS A 99 -21.13 7.98 17.68
N TYR A 100 -22.32 7.73 18.23
CA TYR A 100 -22.95 8.54 19.25
C TYR A 100 -23.66 7.57 20.20
N ALA A 101 -22.95 7.18 21.26
CA ALA A 101 -23.44 6.81 22.58
C ALA A 101 -22.23 6.48 23.45
#